data_AF-A0A966T4Q8-F1
#
_entry.id   AF-A0A966T4Q8-F1
#
_cell.length_a   1.000
_cell.length_b   1.000
_cell.length_c   1.000
_cell.angle_alpha   90.00
_cell.angle_beta   90.00
_cell.angle_gamma   90.00
#
_symmetry.space_group_name_H-M   'P 1'
#
loop_
_entity.id
_entity.type
_entity.pdbx_description
1 polymer ?
#
loop_
_entity_poly.entity_id
_entity_poly.type
_entity_poly.pdbx_seq_one_letter_code
_entity_poly.pdbx_strand_id
1 'polypeptide(L)'
;MTDDAFKRVLGLPQVTMSGVAVIIGAGIFVLLGPATREAGGAVWLSFVFAGALSALTAFSYMELASMFPKAGSEHEFASQVFSRWVAVVVGWSMTAALVVAAATVSLGFGRYLNEFVSVDERLAAAVLLLIMAVVSYLGMERAAWLVILLALVEIGSLIAVIVIGVPSVGNHDLLSGS
;
A
#
# COMPACT_ATOMS: atom_id res chain seq x y z
N MET A 1 19.70 -28.45 11.99
CA MET A 1 19.37 -27.02 11.88
C MET A 1 17.90 -26.95 12.27
N THR A 2 17.61 -26.47 13.47
CA THR A 2 16.24 -26.33 13.97
C THR A 2 15.56 -25.26 13.15
N ASP A 3 14.61 -25.65 12.30
CA ASP A 3 13.72 -24.72 11.62
C ASP A 3 12.86 -24.06 12.70
N ASP A 4 13.25 -22.85 13.11
CA ASP A 4 12.41 -21.97 13.92
C ASP A 4 11.19 -21.60 13.06
N ALA A 5 10.18 -22.46 13.07
CA ALA A 5 8.92 -22.24 12.39
C ALA A 5 8.27 -20.99 12.99
N PHE A 6 8.30 -19.89 12.23
CA PHE A 6 7.61 -18.66 12.60
C PHE A 6 6.18 -19.00 13.03
N LYS A 7 5.82 -18.61 14.26
CA LYS A 7 4.47 -18.84 14.79
C LYS A 7 3.48 -18.23 13.80
N ARG A 8 2.56 -19.05 13.29
CA ARG A 8 1.56 -18.61 12.33
C ARG A 8 0.52 -17.74 13.06
N VAL A 9 0.75 -16.44 13.06
CA VAL A 9 -0.09 -15.47 13.79
C VAL A 9 -1.27 -14.98 12.95
N LEU A 10 -1.14 -15.00 11.62
CA LEU A 10 -2.13 -14.45 10.68
C LEU A 10 -2.75 -15.56 9.83
N GLY A 11 -4.08 -15.57 9.78
CA GLY A 11 -4.85 -16.39 8.86
C GLY A 11 -4.95 -15.76 7.47
N LEU A 12 -5.42 -16.53 6.51
CA LEU A 12 -5.58 -16.13 5.11
C LEU A 12 -6.41 -14.84 4.93
N PRO A 13 -7.62 -14.71 5.51
CA PRO A 13 -8.41 -13.49 5.34
C PRO A 13 -7.76 -12.26 5.98
N GLN A 14 -7.03 -12.44 7.09
CA GLN A 14 -6.31 -11.35 7.75
C GLN A 14 -5.16 -10.83 6.86
N VAL A 15 -4.40 -11.72 6.25
CA VAL A 15 -3.29 -11.35 5.34
C VAL A 15 -3.85 -10.65 4.10
N THR A 16 -4.89 -11.21 3.47
CA THR A 16 -5.50 -10.63 2.27
C THR A 16 -6.06 -9.24 2.57
N MET A 17 -6.82 -9.09 3.66
CA MET A 17 -7.40 -7.80 4.05
C MET A 17 -6.31 -6.76 4.36
N SER A 18 -5.24 -7.17 5.03
CA SER A 18 -4.11 -6.28 5.31
C SER A 18 -3.43 -5.79 4.02
N GLY A 19 -3.25 -6.67 3.03
CA GLY A 19 -2.72 -6.29 1.73
C GLY A 19 -3.61 -5.29 0.99
N VAL A 20 -4.92 -5.54 0.98
CA VAL A 20 -5.92 -4.64 0.37
C VAL A 20 -5.89 -3.26 1.04
N ALA A 21 -5.84 -3.21 2.38
CA ALA A 21 -5.76 -1.97 3.15
C ALA A 21 -4.55 -1.13 2.76
N VAL A 22 -3.35 -1.73 2.72
CA VAL A 22 -2.13 -1.02 2.35
C VAL A 22 -2.19 -0.45 0.93
N ILE A 23 -2.73 -1.23 -0.03
CA ILE A 23 -2.88 -0.79 -1.42
C ILE A 23 -3.88 0.36 -1.53
N ILE A 24 -5.03 0.26 -0.86
CA ILE A 24 -6.08 1.29 -0.86
C ILE A 24 -5.59 2.57 -0.15
N GLY A 25 -5.01 2.45 1.04
CA GLY A 25 -4.50 3.57 1.82
C GLY A 25 -3.49 4.41 1.03
N ALA A 26 -2.44 3.77 0.50
CA ALA A 26 -1.44 4.48 -0.30
C ALA A 26 -2.01 4.95 -1.65
N GLY A 27 -2.74 4.10 -2.37
CA GLY A 27 -3.23 4.42 -3.72
C GLY A 27 -4.31 5.49 -3.75
N ILE A 28 -5.36 5.31 -2.96
CA ILE A 28 -6.56 6.15 -3.03
C ILE A 28 -6.42 7.38 -2.12
N PHE A 29 -5.97 7.24 -0.88
CA PHE A 29 -5.90 8.38 0.02
C PHE A 29 -4.67 9.25 -0.26
N VAL A 30 -3.52 8.67 -0.58
CA VAL A 30 -2.29 9.46 -0.77
C VAL A 30 -2.06 9.87 -2.23
N LEU A 31 -2.25 8.96 -3.18
CA LEU A 31 -1.86 9.18 -4.58
C LEU A 31 -2.98 9.71 -5.48
N LEU A 32 -4.26 9.54 -5.12
CA LEU A 32 -5.38 9.98 -5.97
C LEU A 32 -5.38 11.50 -6.18
N GLY A 33 -5.12 12.30 -5.14
CA GLY A 33 -5.13 13.77 -5.24
C GLY A 33 -4.07 14.33 -6.20
N PRO A 34 -2.79 13.93 -6.08
CA PRO A 34 -1.78 14.27 -7.08
C PRO A 34 -2.12 13.75 -8.48
N ALA A 35 -2.64 12.52 -8.59
CA ALA A 35 -3.00 11.92 -9.87
C ALA A 35 -4.16 12.66 -10.56
N THR A 36 -5.19 13.10 -9.81
CA THR A 36 -6.29 13.90 -10.36
C THR A 36 -5.82 15.29 -10.80
N ARG A 37 -4.82 15.86 -10.11
CA ARG A 37 -4.23 17.15 -10.51
C ARG A 37 -3.52 17.07 -11.86
N GLU A 38 -2.85 15.95 -12.15
CA GLU A 38 -2.14 15.75 -13.42
C GLU A 38 -3.03 15.22 -14.53
N ALA A 39 -3.86 14.21 -14.26
CA ALA A 39 -4.69 13.55 -15.26
C ALA A 39 -6.09 14.17 -15.43
N GLY A 40 -6.50 15.07 -14.53
CA GLY A 40 -7.82 15.68 -14.53
C GLY A 40 -8.96 14.67 -14.37
N GLY A 41 -10.09 14.94 -15.04
CA GLY A 41 -11.27 14.06 -15.04
C GLY A 41 -11.03 12.67 -15.65
N ALA A 42 -9.94 12.49 -16.42
CA ALA A 42 -9.57 11.23 -17.03
C ALA A 42 -8.74 10.30 -16.12
N VAL A 43 -8.50 10.67 -14.85
CA VAL A 43 -7.69 9.88 -13.90
C VAL A 43 -8.14 8.42 -13.78
N TRP A 44 -9.43 8.14 -13.92
CA TRP A 44 -9.98 6.79 -13.82
C TRP A 44 -9.40 5.85 -14.90
N LEU A 45 -9.08 6.37 -16.10
CA LEU A 45 -8.41 5.59 -17.14
C LEU A 45 -7.03 5.13 -16.67
N SER A 46 -6.27 6.02 -16.05
CA SER A 46 -4.96 5.70 -15.47
C SER A 46 -5.06 4.57 -14.44
N PHE A 47 -6.08 4.59 -13.57
CA PHE A 47 -6.34 3.52 -12.61
C PHE A 47 -6.72 2.19 -13.27
N VAL A 48 -7.53 2.22 -14.35
CA VAL A 48 -7.88 1.01 -15.11
C VAL A 48 -6.63 0.38 -15.74
N PHE A 49 -5.78 1.17 -16.38
CA PHE A 49 -4.52 0.68 -16.96
C PHE A 49 -3.55 0.16 -15.89
N ALA A 50 -3.38 0.91 -14.79
CA ALA A 50 -2.55 0.47 -13.68
C ALA A 50 -3.06 -0.83 -13.04
N GLY A 51 -4.38 -0.96 -12.88
CA GLY A 51 -5.02 -2.17 -12.36
C GLY A 51 -4.83 -3.38 -13.28
N ALA A 52 -4.94 -3.19 -14.60
CA ALA A 52 -4.68 -4.26 -15.57
C ALA A 52 -3.23 -4.75 -15.51
N LEU A 53 -2.25 -3.83 -15.48
CA LEU A 53 -0.84 -4.18 -15.34
C LEU A 53 -0.57 -4.87 -14.00
N SER A 54 -1.14 -4.36 -12.90
CA SER A 54 -1.00 -4.97 -11.58
C SER A 54 -1.60 -6.38 -11.51
N ALA A 55 -2.68 -6.66 -12.24
CA ALA A 55 -3.28 -7.98 -12.29
C ALA A 55 -2.35 -9.00 -12.99
N LEU A 56 -1.71 -8.60 -14.09
CA LEU A 56 -0.72 -9.44 -14.77
C LEU A 56 0.45 -9.77 -13.84
N THR A 57 0.98 -8.76 -13.15
CA THR A 57 2.04 -8.94 -12.15
C THR A 57 1.58 -9.88 -11.02
N ALA A 58 0.37 -9.71 -10.50
CA ALA A 58 -0.18 -10.57 -9.46
C ALA A 58 -0.30 -12.04 -9.92
N PHE A 59 -0.70 -12.30 -11.17
CA PHE A 59 -0.73 -13.67 -11.71
C PHE A 59 0.66 -14.30 -11.73
N SER A 60 1.69 -13.57 -12.16
CA SER A 60 3.08 -14.06 -12.14
C SER A 60 3.57 -14.35 -10.72
N TYR A 61 3.27 -13.48 -9.74
CA TYR A 61 3.62 -13.73 -8.33
C TYR A 61 2.87 -14.93 -7.75
N MET A 62 1.60 -15.15 -8.13
CA MET A 62 0.85 -16.33 -7.67
C MET A 62 1.45 -17.64 -8.18
N GLU A 63 1.87 -17.69 -9.45
CA GLU A 63 2.56 -18.86 -10.01
C GLU A 63 3.86 -19.14 -9.24
N LEU A 64 4.66 -18.10 -9.00
CA LEU A 64 5.91 -18.19 -8.27
C LEU A 64 5.72 -18.62 -6.80
N ALA A 65 4.72 -18.07 -6.12
CA ALA A 65 4.38 -18.43 -4.75
C ALA A 65 3.87 -19.87 -4.63
N SER A 66 3.20 -20.39 -5.67
CA SER A 66 2.77 -21.79 -5.73
C SER A 66 3.93 -22.76 -5.92
N MET A 67 4.98 -22.34 -6.65
CA MET A 67 6.20 -23.14 -6.87
C MET A 67 7.14 -23.12 -5.67
N PHE A 68 7.23 -22.00 -4.94
CA PHE A 68 8.19 -21.80 -3.85
C PHE A 68 7.47 -21.44 -2.53
N PRO A 69 6.89 -22.43 -1.81
CA PRO A 69 6.07 -22.20 -0.61
C PRO A 69 6.91 -21.96 0.66
N LYS A 70 7.95 -21.13 0.56
CA LYS A 70 8.77 -20.69 1.69
C LYS A 70 8.43 -19.26 2.06
N ALA A 71 8.56 -18.92 3.34
CA ALA A 71 8.49 -17.54 3.80
C ALA A 71 9.74 -16.78 3.31
N GLY A 72 9.69 -16.30 2.08
CA GLY A 72 10.79 -15.58 1.44
C GLY A 72 10.27 -14.32 0.74
N SER A 73 11.02 -13.22 0.79
CA SER A 73 10.74 -12.02 0.01
C SER A 73 11.14 -12.24 -1.47
N GLU A 74 10.96 -11.22 -2.30
CA GLU A 74 11.37 -11.21 -3.71
C GLU A 74 12.83 -11.64 -3.94
N HIS A 75 13.70 -11.52 -2.94
CA HIS A 75 15.10 -11.95 -3.01
C HIS A 75 15.25 -13.46 -2.96
N GLU A 76 14.35 -14.14 -2.26
CA GLU A 76 14.33 -15.60 -2.17
C GLU A 76 13.80 -16.22 -3.46
N PHE A 77 12.90 -15.53 -4.16
CA PHE A 77 12.50 -15.94 -5.50
C PHE A 77 13.62 -15.67 -6.52
N ALA A 78 14.26 -14.50 -6.46
CA ALA A 78 15.35 -14.14 -7.35
C ALA A 78 16.59 -15.03 -7.13
N SER A 79 16.88 -15.45 -5.90
CA SER A 79 18.03 -16.32 -5.58
C SER A 79 17.87 -17.76 -6.10
N GLN A 80 16.64 -18.21 -6.31
CA GLN A 80 16.34 -19.55 -6.83
C GLN A 80 16.40 -19.61 -8.37
N VAL A 81 16.22 -18.48 -9.06
CA VAL A 81 16.15 -18.42 -10.53
C VAL A 81 17.39 -17.75 -11.13
N PHE A 82 18.00 -16.79 -10.44
CA PHE A 82 19.10 -15.96 -10.96
C PHE A 82 20.41 -16.11 -10.17
N SER A 83 21.47 -15.48 -10.68
CA SER A 83 22.75 -15.44 -9.99
C SER A 83 22.66 -14.65 -8.67
N ARG A 84 23.52 -15.00 -7.71
CA ARG A 84 23.56 -14.38 -6.37
C ARG A 84 23.63 -12.85 -6.42
N TRP A 85 24.31 -12.29 -7.42
CA TRP A 85 24.44 -10.83 -7.55
C TRP A 85 23.12 -10.16 -7.94
N VAL A 86 22.35 -10.76 -8.85
CA VAL A 86 21.02 -10.28 -9.23
C VAL A 86 20.08 -10.32 -8.02
N ALA A 87 20.10 -11.41 -7.24
CA ALA A 87 19.28 -11.52 -6.04
C ALA A 87 19.58 -10.41 -5.00
N VAL A 88 20.85 -10.03 -4.84
CA VAL A 88 21.25 -8.92 -3.95
C VAL A 88 20.82 -7.55 -4.49
N VAL A 89 20.87 -7.32 -5.79
CA VAL A 89 20.41 -6.05 -6.39
C VAL A 89 18.90 -5.89 -6.27
N VAL A 90 18.15 -6.96 -6.53
CA VAL A 90 16.70 -6.99 -6.25
C VAL A 90 16.50 -6.73 -4.74
N GLY A 91 17.36 -7.33 -3.90
CA GLY A 91 17.59 -7.08 -2.47
C GLY A 91 17.34 -5.65 -2.03
N TRP A 92 18.31 -4.86 -2.46
CA TRP A 92 18.39 -3.46 -2.13
C TRP A 92 17.30 -2.63 -2.80
N SER A 93 16.91 -2.99 -4.03
CA SER A 93 15.84 -2.30 -4.75
C SER A 93 14.50 -2.38 -4.01
N MET A 94 14.11 -3.56 -3.52
CA MET A 94 12.86 -3.74 -2.78
C MET A 94 12.90 -3.01 -1.44
N THR A 95 14.02 -3.08 -0.73
CA THR A 95 14.20 -2.34 0.54
C THR A 95 14.04 -0.84 0.32
N ALA A 96 14.68 -0.29 -0.72
CA ALA A 96 14.55 1.11 -1.08
C ALA A 96 13.10 1.47 -1.46
N ALA A 97 12.41 0.61 -2.22
CA ALA A 97 11.01 0.81 -2.58
C ALA A 97 10.10 0.88 -1.35
N LEU A 98 10.30 -0.02 -0.37
CA LEU A 98 9.54 -0.01 0.88
C LEU A 98 9.79 1.26 1.71
N VAL A 99 11.04 1.73 1.77
CA VAL A 99 11.38 3.00 2.46
C VAL A 99 10.69 4.19 1.79
N VAL A 100 10.74 4.27 0.45
CA VAL A 100 10.07 5.33 -0.31
C VAL A 100 8.55 5.26 -0.13
N ALA A 101 7.97 4.06 -0.13
CA ALA A 101 6.54 3.86 0.11
C ALA A 101 6.14 4.36 1.51
N ALA A 102 6.87 3.97 2.56
CA ALA A 102 6.61 4.42 3.93
C ALA A 102 6.73 5.95 4.08
N ALA A 103 7.73 6.55 3.46
CA ALA A 103 7.90 8.01 3.43
C ALA A 103 6.75 8.71 2.70
N THR A 104 6.32 8.17 1.55
CA THR A 104 5.22 8.70 0.76
C THR A 104 3.91 8.68 1.54
N VAL A 105 3.59 7.55 2.18
CA VAL A 105 2.38 7.42 3.01
C VAL A 105 2.43 8.39 4.20
N SER A 106 3.59 8.53 4.84
CA SER A 106 3.74 9.42 6.00
C SER A 106 3.62 10.91 5.62
N LEU A 107 4.14 11.30 4.46
CA LEU A 107 3.92 12.64 3.91
C LEU A 107 2.45 12.87 3.53
N GLY A 108 1.79 11.87 2.95
CA GLY A 108 0.36 11.90 2.68
C GLY A 108 -0.46 12.14 3.95
N PHE A 109 -0.13 11.43 5.04
CA PHE A 109 -0.74 11.68 6.34
C PHE A 109 -0.47 13.10 6.85
N GLY A 110 0.76 13.59 6.75
CA GLY A 110 1.11 14.95 7.16
C GLY A 110 0.29 16.02 6.43
N ARG A 111 0.04 15.83 5.13
CA ARG A 111 -0.84 16.71 4.32
C ARG A 111 -2.28 16.70 4.82
N TYR A 112 -2.84 15.51 5.05
CA TYR A 112 -4.19 15.39 5.61
C TYR A 112 -4.30 16.06 6.99
N LEU A 113 -3.29 15.87 7.84
CA LEU A 113 -3.27 16.45 9.18
C LEU A 113 -3.19 18.00 9.12
N ASN A 114 -2.44 18.54 8.16
CA ASN A 114 -2.29 19.99 7.96
C ASN A 114 -3.63 20.70 7.72
N GLU A 115 -4.59 20.04 7.06
CA GLU A 115 -5.93 20.58 6.82
C GLU A 115 -6.75 20.80 8.12
N PHE A 116 -6.46 20.03 9.18
CA PHE A 116 -7.14 20.14 10.47
C PHE A 116 -6.33 20.94 11.51
N VAL A 117 -5.02 20.75 11.52
CA VAL A 117 -4.10 21.39 12.47
C VAL A 117 -2.90 21.89 11.67
N SER A 118 -2.61 23.19 11.73
CA SER A 118 -1.53 23.83 10.98
C SER A 118 -0.13 23.42 11.47
N VAL A 119 0.27 22.19 11.15
CA VAL A 119 1.56 21.56 11.50
C VAL A 119 2.39 21.33 10.23
N ASP A 120 3.71 21.50 10.31
CA ASP A 120 4.60 21.20 9.20
C ASP A 120 4.47 19.73 8.74
N GLU A 121 4.24 19.52 7.45
CA GLU A 121 4.02 18.20 6.84
C GLU A 121 5.18 17.24 7.11
N ARG A 122 6.42 17.73 7.06
CA ARG A 122 7.62 16.90 7.22
C ARG A 122 7.81 16.49 8.66
N LEU A 123 7.51 17.39 9.60
CA LEU A 123 7.52 17.08 11.02
C LEU A 123 6.47 16.01 11.35
N ALA A 124 5.23 16.18 10.85
CA ALA A 124 4.17 15.21 11.05
C ALA A 124 4.53 13.82 10.47
N ALA A 125 5.11 13.78 9.27
CA ALA A 125 5.58 12.54 8.66
C ALA A 125 6.70 11.86 9.47
N ALA A 126 7.70 12.63 9.93
CA ALA A 126 8.80 12.10 10.73
C ALA A 126 8.32 11.54 12.08
N VAL A 127 7.41 12.25 12.74
CA VAL A 127 6.79 11.79 13.99
C VAL A 127 5.99 10.51 13.76
N LEU A 128 5.19 10.45 12.69
CA LEU A 128 4.43 9.24 12.36
C LEU A 128 5.35 8.04 12.12
N LEU A 129 6.41 8.20 11.33
CA LEU A 129 7.39 7.14 11.09
C LEU A 129 8.05 6.66 12.39
N LEU A 130 8.39 7.59 13.30
CA LEU A 130 8.98 7.25 14.59
C LEU A 130 7.99 6.48 15.47
N ILE A 131 6.73 6.90 15.52
CA ILE A 131 5.66 6.18 16.24
C ILE A 131 5.50 4.78 15.65
N MET A 132 5.39 4.66 14.32
CA MET A 132 5.23 3.37 13.65
C MET A 132 6.43 2.45 13.91
N ALA A 133 7.66 2.97 13.86
CA ALA A 133 8.85 2.22 14.20
C ALA A 133 8.77 1.67 15.63
N VAL A 134 8.42 2.52 16.61
CA VAL A 134 8.26 2.10 18.01
C VAL A 134 7.16 1.04 18.16
N VAL A 135 6.01 1.21 17.50
CA VAL A 135 4.92 0.21 17.52
C VAL A 135 5.39 -1.12 16.94
N SER A 136 6.13 -1.11 15.83
CA SER A 136 6.72 -2.31 15.23
C SER A 136 7.71 -3.00 16.16
N TYR A 137 8.53 -2.23 16.91
CA TYR A 137 9.46 -2.79 17.90
C TYR A 137 8.76 -3.40 19.13
N LEU A 138 7.61 -2.85 19.54
CA LEU A 138 6.91 -3.26 20.78
C LEU A 138 6.02 -4.51 20.61
N GLY A 139 5.75 -4.98 19.39
CA GLY A 139 5.13 -6.30 19.16
C GLY A 139 4.19 -6.37 17.96
N MET A 140 4.58 -7.16 16.95
CA MET A 140 3.84 -7.35 15.69
C MET A 140 2.42 -7.95 15.85
N GLU A 141 2.16 -8.71 16.91
CA GLU A 141 0.83 -9.32 17.17
C GLU A 141 -0.28 -8.26 17.33
N ARG A 142 0.03 -7.10 17.93
CA ARG A 142 -0.93 -5.99 18.10
C ARG A 142 -1.08 -5.15 16.84
N ALA A 143 0.02 -4.99 16.09
CA ALA A 143 0.04 -4.24 14.84
C ALA A 143 -0.91 -4.86 13.80
N ALA A 144 -0.98 -6.19 13.73
CA ALA A 144 -1.82 -6.86 12.74
C ALA A 144 -3.33 -6.62 12.98
N TRP A 145 -3.78 -6.57 14.23
CA TRP A 145 -5.18 -6.23 14.54
C TRP A 145 -5.51 -4.78 14.23
N LEU A 146 -4.58 -3.85 14.47
CA LEU A 146 -4.76 -2.45 14.10
C LEU A 146 -4.92 -2.30 12.58
N VAL A 147 -4.11 -3.00 11.80
CA VAL A 147 -4.20 -2.96 10.33
C VAL A 147 -5.58 -3.43 9.86
N ILE A 148 -6.13 -4.51 10.43
CA ILE A 148 -7.48 -5.00 10.08
C ILE A 148 -8.55 -3.97 10.44
N LEU A 149 -8.47 -3.34 11.61
CA LEU A 149 -9.43 -2.31 12.01
C LEU A 149 -9.36 -1.10 11.09
N LEU A 150 -8.16 -0.64 10.76
CA LEU A 150 -7.95 0.46 9.81
C LEU A 150 -8.48 0.09 8.42
N ALA A 151 -8.26 -1.14 7.95
CA ALA A 151 -8.79 -1.63 6.68
C ALA A 151 -10.32 -1.50 6.60
N LEU A 152 -11.02 -1.86 7.68
CA LEU A 152 -12.47 -1.73 7.74
C LEU A 152 -12.92 -0.27 7.70
N VAL A 153 -12.19 0.62 8.37
CA VAL A 153 -12.45 2.06 8.34
C VAL A 153 -12.20 2.64 6.95
N GLU A 154 -11.11 2.26 6.28
CA GLU A 154 -10.78 2.68 4.91
C GLU A 154 -11.85 2.23 3.91
N ILE A 155 -12.23 0.96 3.95
CA ILE A 155 -13.28 0.43 3.06
C ILE A 155 -14.62 1.13 3.35
N GLY A 156 -14.97 1.31 4.63
CA GLY A 156 -16.18 2.01 5.03
C GLY A 156 -16.24 3.46 4.56
N SER A 157 -15.12 4.19 4.67
CA SER A 157 -15.01 5.58 4.21
C SER A 157 -15.10 5.69 2.68
N LEU A 158 -14.53 4.75 1.92
CA LEU A 158 -14.73 4.71 0.47
C LEU A 158 -16.19 4.43 0.08
N ILE A 159 -16.86 3.48 0.74
CA ILE A 159 -18.29 3.24 0.49
C ILE A 159 -19.10 4.50 0.77
N ALA A 160 -18.81 5.20 1.87
CA ALA A 160 -19.48 6.46 2.21
C ALA A 160 -19.27 7.52 1.12
N VAL A 161 -18.03 7.70 0.63
CA VAL A 161 -17.70 8.62 -0.47
C VAL A 161 -18.47 8.25 -1.73
N ILE A 162 -18.56 6.97 -2.09
CA ILE A 162 -19.31 6.51 -3.27
C ILE A 162 -20.80 6.83 -3.11
N VAL A 163 -21.41 6.49 -1.98
CA VAL A 163 -22.85 6.73 -1.74
C VAL A 163 -23.20 8.22 -1.77
N ILE A 164 -22.35 9.07 -1.19
CA ILE A 164 -22.52 10.54 -1.22
C ILE A 164 -22.27 11.10 -2.63
N GLY A 165 -21.36 10.50 -3.38
CA GLY A 165 -20.98 10.96 -4.73
C GLY A 165 -21.96 10.57 -5.83
N VAL A 166 -22.66 9.42 -5.72
CA VAL A 166 -23.60 8.91 -6.74
C VAL A 166 -24.65 9.95 -7.18
N PRO A 167 -25.30 10.71 -6.28
CA PRO A 167 -26.25 11.76 -6.65
C PRO A 167 -25.66 12.92 -7.47
N SER A 168 -24.33 13.10 -7.48
CA SER A 168 -23.63 14.18 -8.20
C SER A 168 -22.95 13.70 -9.49
N VAL A 169 -23.12 12.43 -9.87
CA VAL A 169 -22.55 11.86 -11.11
C VAL A 169 -23.29 12.43 -12.32
N GLY A 170 -22.55 13.12 -13.21
CA GLY A 170 -23.07 13.64 -14.48
C GLY A 170 -23.19 15.16 -14.58
N ASN A 171 -22.81 15.92 -13.54
CA ASN A 171 -22.87 17.39 -13.55
C ASN A 171 -21.60 18.08 -14.07
N HIS A 172 -20.55 17.32 -14.38
CA HIS A 172 -19.27 17.82 -14.89
C HIS A 172 -18.80 16.99 -16.07
N ASP A 173 -18.43 17.67 -17.16
CA ASP A 173 -17.97 17.06 -18.39
C ASP A 173 -16.54 16.52 -18.18
N LEU A 174 -16.38 15.19 -18.13
CA LEU A 174 -15.13 14.53 -17.74
C LEU A 174 -14.01 14.64 -18.81
N LEU A 175 -14.32 15.23 -19.96
CA LEU A 175 -13.44 15.42 -21.11
C LEU A 175 -13.10 16.90 -21.39
N SER A 176 -13.71 17.86 -20.70
CA SER A 176 -13.30 19.26 -20.79
C SER A 176 -12.19 19.53 -19.77
N GLY A 177 -10.94 19.52 -20.23
CA GLY A 177 -9.82 20.04 -19.45
C GLY A 177 -9.96 21.56 -19.30
N SER A 178 -10.52 22.02 -18.18
CA SER A 178 -10.46 23.41 -17.71
C SER A 178 -10.32 23.45 -16.21
#